data_AF-K9UF93-F1
#
_entry.id   AF-K9UF93-F1
#
_cell.length_a   1.000
_cell.length_b   1.000
_cell.length_c   1.000
_cell.angle_alpha   90.00
_cell.angle_beta   90.00
_cell.angle_gamma   90.00
#
_symmetry.space_group_name_H-M   'P 1'
#
loop_
_entity.id
_entity.type
_entity.pdbx_description
1 polymer ?
#
loop_
_entity_poly.entity_id
_entity_poly.type
_entity_poly.pdbx_seq_one_letter_code
_entity_poly.pdbx_strand_id
1 'polypeptide(L)'
;MQLNLFDDSVNTPASTELEEKAQEILDNRRDRFESRRERRLDNAHRLGLKNRKLSKSFYERSTSMARCIPMGQPILVGHHSEKRDRRFRRRMWDVMGKSVAASDKAEYYEQKAEAIESNQSIFSDDPDAIEKLKEKIAAAIDRQDFMKAGNKIVKSKKLTIEQKTEQLKAAGHSPMILQPDFCGRVGYADYELTNNNANIRRMKQRLAQLEKALVNAVEVGDTEEEYPDLDLIVRHARTINRVQLIFSGKPSVQIRNLLKSHGFRWAPSESAWQRHLNGFGCRYTLDAIETILKADR
;
A
#
# COMPACT_ATOMS: atom_id res chain seq x y z
N MET A 1 8.57 30.69 -9.91
CA MET A 1 9.85 30.06 -10.29
C MET A 1 9.70 28.58 -10.09
N GLN A 2 9.68 27.79 -11.17
CA GLN A 2 9.83 26.34 -11.10
C GLN A 2 11.33 26.07 -10.96
N LEU A 3 11.78 25.61 -9.80
CA LEU A 3 13.14 25.10 -9.65
C LEU A 3 13.19 23.74 -10.36
N ASN A 4 13.79 23.74 -11.55
CA ASN A 4 14.31 22.52 -12.15
C ASN A 4 15.52 22.10 -11.32
N LEU A 5 15.35 21.10 -10.46
CA LEU A 5 16.42 20.49 -9.64
C LEU A 5 17.48 19.72 -10.47
N PHE A 6 17.58 19.96 -11.78
CA PHE A 6 18.42 19.22 -12.72
C PHE A 6 18.89 20.08 -13.92
N ASP A 7 19.18 21.37 -13.71
CA ASP A 7 19.76 22.22 -14.76
C ASP A 7 21.24 22.51 -14.44
N ASP A 8 22.13 21.84 -15.16
CA ASP A 8 23.60 21.76 -14.95
C ASP A 8 24.37 23.07 -15.27
N SER A 9 23.78 24.25 -15.05
CA SER A 9 24.49 25.52 -15.23
C SER A 9 24.47 26.36 -13.96
N VAL A 10 25.65 26.40 -13.31
CA VAL A 10 26.02 27.17 -12.10
C VAL A 10 25.73 26.46 -10.76
N ASN A 11 26.57 25.47 -10.44
CA ASN A 11 26.63 24.85 -9.11
C ASN A 11 27.14 25.88 -8.08
N THR A 12 26.21 26.43 -7.31
CA THR A 12 26.47 27.45 -6.27
C THR A 12 26.50 26.73 -4.91
N PRO A 13 27.27 27.14 -3.89
CA PRO A 13 27.32 26.42 -2.61
C PRO A 13 25.94 26.18 -1.98
N ALA A 14 25.01 27.13 -2.17
CA ALA A 14 23.63 27.02 -1.71
C ALA A 14 22.79 25.94 -2.45
N SER A 15 23.07 25.64 -3.73
CA SER A 15 22.39 24.54 -4.43
C SER A 15 22.86 23.17 -3.91
N THR A 16 24.15 23.05 -3.62
CA THR A 16 24.75 21.83 -3.06
C THR A 16 24.20 21.52 -1.66
N GLU A 17 24.06 22.54 -0.80
CA GLU A 17 23.45 22.37 0.54
C GLU A 17 21.97 21.93 0.49
N LEU A 18 21.20 22.40 -0.48
CA LEU A 18 19.79 22.01 -0.64
C LEU A 18 19.65 20.57 -1.16
N GLU A 19 20.55 20.15 -2.05
CA GLU A 19 20.63 18.76 -2.54
C GLU A 19 21.02 17.79 -1.41
N GLU A 20 22.01 18.13 -0.59
CA GLU A 20 22.40 17.34 0.58
C GLU A 20 21.23 17.18 1.56
N LYS A 21 20.51 18.27 1.87
CA LYS A 21 19.31 18.22 2.71
C LYS A 21 18.21 17.36 2.09
N ALA A 22 17.99 17.46 0.77
CA ALA A 22 17.01 16.63 0.07
C ALA A 22 17.36 15.14 0.22
N GLN A 23 18.63 14.80 0.04
CA GLN A 23 19.13 13.44 0.18
C GLN A 23 18.98 12.92 1.60
N GLU A 24 19.36 13.71 2.61
CA GLU A 24 19.18 13.36 4.03
C GLU A 24 17.71 13.08 4.37
N ILE A 25 16.78 13.89 3.85
CA ILE A 25 15.34 13.65 4.02
C ILE A 25 14.90 12.34 3.37
N LEU A 26 15.39 12.05 2.16
CA LEU A 26 15.06 10.81 1.44
C LEU A 26 15.63 9.57 2.15
N ASP A 27 16.86 9.63 2.66
CA ASP A 27 17.49 8.54 3.40
C ASP A 27 16.73 8.26 4.70
N ASN A 28 16.39 9.30 5.46
CA ASN A 28 15.56 9.18 6.65
C ASN A 28 14.17 8.58 6.34
N ARG A 29 13.58 8.92 5.18
CA ARG A 29 12.32 8.31 4.72
C ARG A 29 12.52 6.85 4.34
N ARG A 30 13.64 6.50 3.71
CA ARG A 30 14.00 5.11 3.32
C ARG A 30 14.12 4.23 4.55
N ASP A 31 14.91 4.62 5.53
CA ASP A 31 15.10 3.86 6.77
C ASP A 31 13.75 3.61 7.47
N ARG A 32 12.90 4.64 7.55
CA ARG A 32 11.56 4.54 8.13
C ARG A 32 10.62 3.68 7.30
N PHE A 33 10.73 3.68 5.98
CA PHE A 33 9.91 2.86 5.09
C PHE A 33 10.30 1.38 5.20
N GLU A 34 11.60 1.09 5.11
CA GLU A 34 12.16 -0.26 5.21
C GLU A 34 11.91 -0.86 6.59
N SER A 35 12.22 -0.13 7.67
CA SER A 35 11.94 -0.56 9.04
C SER A 35 10.46 -0.92 9.25
N ARG A 36 9.53 -0.15 8.66
CA ARG A 36 8.09 -0.45 8.76
C ARG A 36 7.72 -1.68 7.93
N ARG A 37 8.31 -1.86 6.76
CA ARG A 37 8.09 -3.01 5.88
C ARG A 37 8.58 -4.29 6.56
N GLU A 38 9.80 -4.29 7.08
CA GLU A 38 10.41 -5.39 7.82
C GLU A 38 9.60 -5.78 9.05
N ARG A 39 9.25 -4.83 9.92
CA ARG A 39 8.41 -5.11 11.10
C ARG A 39 7.07 -5.75 10.74
N ARG A 40 6.47 -5.35 9.61
CA ARG A 40 5.21 -5.95 9.13
C ARG A 40 5.43 -7.37 8.63
N LEU A 41 6.53 -7.61 7.93
CA LEU A 41 6.92 -8.91 7.41
C LEU A 41 7.25 -9.88 8.55
N ASP A 42 8.12 -9.48 9.47
CA ASP A 42 8.49 -10.23 10.68
C ASP A 42 7.25 -10.59 11.51
N ASN A 43 6.36 -9.62 11.70
CA ASN A 43 5.13 -9.88 12.43
C ASN A 43 4.24 -10.89 11.70
N ALA A 44 4.14 -10.82 10.37
CA ALA A 44 3.39 -11.80 9.58
C ALA A 44 4.02 -13.20 9.70
N HIS A 45 5.32 -13.36 9.47
CA HIS A 45 6.01 -14.64 9.62
C HIS A 45 5.90 -15.21 11.03
N ARG A 46 6.13 -14.38 12.06
CA ARG A 46 6.01 -14.79 13.46
C ARG A 46 4.60 -15.29 13.78
N LEU A 47 3.57 -14.61 13.30
CA LEU A 47 2.18 -15.04 13.50
C LEU A 47 1.84 -16.29 12.69
N GLY A 48 2.35 -16.42 11.46
CA GLY A 48 2.23 -17.63 10.64
C GLY A 48 2.83 -18.85 11.35
N LEU A 49 4.11 -18.76 11.74
CA LEU A 49 4.82 -19.82 12.48
C LEU A 49 4.13 -20.18 13.80
N LYS A 50 3.66 -19.18 14.56
CA LYS A 50 2.92 -19.41 15.80
C LYS A 50 1.65 -20.22 15.54
N ASN A 51 0.85 -19.84 14.54
CA ASN A 51 -0.40 -20.53 14.22
C ASN A 51 -0.16 -21.92 13.63
N ARG A 52 0.92 -22.11 12.85
CA ARG A 52 1.35 -23.42 12.37
C ARG A 52 1.71 -24.38 13.52
N LYS A 53 2.45 -23.89 14.52
CA LYS A 53 2.75 -24.66 15.75
C LYS A 53 1.47 -25.00 16.53
N LEU A 54 0.54 -24.04 16.66
CA LEU A 54 -0.74 -24.27 17.32
C LEU A 54 -1.59 -25.31 16.58
N SER A 55 -1.70 -25.22 15.25
CA SER A 55 -2.40 -26.18 14.41
C SER A 55 -1.91 -27.60 14.66
N LYS A 56 -0.58 -27.81 14.57
CA LYS A 56 0.05 -29.10 14.84
C LYS A 56 -0.27 -29.62 16.25
N SER A 57 -0.16 -28.77 17.28
CA SER A 57 -0.44 -29.17 18.66
C SER A 57 -1.91 -29.59 18.88
N PHE A 58 -2.87 -28.88 18.28
CA PHE A 58 -4.29 -29.22 18.37
C PHE A 58 -4.59 -30.50 17.58
N TYR A 59 -3.96 -30.67 16.41
CA TYR A 59 -4.10 -31.87 15.61
C TYR A 59 -3.58 -33.11 16.36
N GLU A 60 -2.38 -33.03 16.94
CA GLU A 60 -1.79 -34.11 17.74
C GLU A 60 -2.64 -34.45 18.96
N ARG A 61 -3.18 -33.43 19.64
CA ARG A 61 -4.11 -33.62 20.76
C ARG A 61 -5.41 -34.30 20.33
N SER A 62 -6.03 -33.84 19.25
CA SER A 62 -7.26 -34.43 18.71
C SER A 62 -7.01 -35.89 18.28
N THR A 63 -5.90 -36.14 17.58
CA THR A 63 -5.48 -37.49 17.16
C THR A 63 -5.25 -38.40 18.37
N SER A 64 -4.62 -37.89 19.43
CA SER A 64 -4.43 -38.65 20.67
C SER A 64 -5.76 -38.98 21.36
N MET A 65 -6.72 -38.05 21.36
CA MET A 65 -8.08 -38.31 21.85
C MET A 65 -8.81 -39.34 20.99
N ALA A 66 -8.65 -39.28 19.67
CA ALA A 66 -9.26 -40.21 18.73
C ALA A 66 -8.74 -41.64 18.92
N ARG A 67 -7.44 -41.81 19.22
CA ARG A 67 -6.82 -43.12 19.49
C ARG A 67 -7.44 -43.86 20.68
N CYS A 68 -8.10 -43.15 21.61
CA CYS A 68 -8.82 -43.79 22.73
C CYS A 68 -10.13 -44.45 22.29
N ILE A 69 -10.64 -44.17 21.08
CA ILE A 69 -11.84 -44.77 20.51
C ILE A 69 -11.39 -45.87 19.54
N PRO A 70 -11.68 -47.16 19.82
CA PRO A 70 -11.51 -48.24 18.87
C PRO A 70 -12.12 -47.92 17.50
N MET A 71 -11.39 -48.20 16.43
CA MET A 71 -11.84 -47.95 15.07
C MET A 71 -13.15 -48.67 14.79
N GLY A 72 -14.12 -47.96 14.23
CA GLY A 72 -15.43 -48.50 13.88
C GLY A 72 -16.42 -48.65 15.05
N GLN A 73 -16.04 -48.31 16.29
CA GLN A 73 -16.98 -48.41 17.43
C GLN A 73 -18.15 -47.41 17.27
N PRO A 74 -19.41 -47.89 17.20
CA PRO A 74 -20.59 -47.01 17.14
C PRO A 74 -20.88 -46.40 18.51
N ILE A 75 -21.65 -45.30 18.51
CA ILE A 75 -22.20 -44.74 19.74
C ILE A 75 -23.32 -45.67 20.23
N LEU A 76 -23.19 -46.18 21.47
CA LEU A 76 -24.22 -47.03 22.07
C LEU A 76 -25.41 -46.19 22.53
N VAL A 77 -26.43 -46.08 21.67
CA VAL A 77 -27.65 -45.30 21.95
C VAL A 77 -28.47 -45.99 23.04
N GLY A 78 -28.92 -45.23 24.04
CA GLY A 78 -29.70 -45.73 25.18
C GLY A 78 -28.85 -46.31 26.33
N HIS A 79 -27.54 -46.46 26.17
CA HIS A 79 -26.65 -46.96 27.23
C HIS A 79 -26.27 -45.83 28.21
N HIS A 80 -25.98 -46.17 29.48
CA HIS A 80 -25.62 -45.16 30.50
C HIS A 80 -24.37 -44.33 30.14
N SER A 81 -23.50 -44.85 29.26
CA SER A 81 -22.27 -44.20 28.80
C SER A 81 -22.47 -43.26 27.60
N GLU A 82 -23.64 -43.29 26.95
CA GLU A 82 -23.92 -42.56 25.71
C GLU A 82 -23.60 -41.06 25.84
N LYS A 83 -24.12 -40.42 26.91
CA LYS A 83 -23.92 -38.98 27.16
C LYS A 83 -22.44 -38.62 27.35
N ARG A 84 -21.63 -39.55 27.88
CA ARG A 84 -20.19 -39.34 28.06
C ARG A 84 -19.45 -39.49 26.73
N ASP A 85 -19.77 -40.52 25.94
CA ASP A 85 -19.14 -40.75 24.64
C ASP A 85 -19.44 -39.62 23.65
N ARG A 86 -20.70 -39.19 23.54
CA ARG A 86 -21.09 -38.03 22.70
C ARG A 86 -20.32 -36.76 23.06
N ARG A 87 -20.19 -36.46 24.36
CA ARG A 87 -19.43 -35.30 24.83
C ARG A 87 -17.93 -35.44 24.55
N PHE A 88 -17.36 -36.64 24.65
CA PHE A 88 -15.97 -36.88 24.34
C PHE A 88 -15.69 -36.68 22.84
N ARG A 89 -16.50 -37.29 21.96
CA ARG A 89 -16.41 -37.12 20.51
C ARG A 89 -16.60 -35.66 20.08
N ARG A 90 -17.54 -34.93 20.69
CA ARG A 90 -17.72 -33.49 20.45
C ARG A 90 -16.46 -32.70 20.82
N ARG A 91 -15.88 -32.91 22.01
CA ARG A 91 -14.65 -32.23 22.41
C ARG A 91 -13.48 -32.52 21.46
N MET A 92 -13.34 -33.77 21.01
CA MET A 92 -12.33 -34.15 20.01
C MET A 92 -12.54 -33.37 18.70
N TRP A 93 -13.79 -33.32 18.21
CA TRP A 93 -14.15 -32.54 17.04
C TRP A 93 -13.86 -31.05 17.21
N ASP A 94 -14.19 -30.46 18.36
CA ASP A 94 -13.90 -29.05 18.65
C ASP A 94 -12.40 -28.76 18.66
N VAL A 95 -11.57 -29.69 19.17
CA VAL A 95 -10.11 -29.57 19.14
C VAL A 95 -9.57 -29.69 17.71
N MET A 96 -10.12 -30.58 16.90
CA MET A 96 -9.80 -30.65 15.47
C MET A 96 -10.22 -29.36 14.74
N GLY A 97 -11.39 -28.81 15.04
CA GLY A 97 -11.83 -27.53 14.48
C GLY A 97 -10.86 -26.39 14.82
N LYS A 98 -10.27 -26.40 16.03
CA LYS A 98 -9.21 -25.46 16.41
C LYS A 98 -7.91 -25.66 15.64
N SER A 99 -7.54 -26.89 15.27
CA SER A 99 -6.35 -27.11 14.43
C SER A 99 -6.55 -26.56 13.03
N VAL A 100 -7.71 -26.83 12.42
CA VAL A 100 -8.06 -26.30 11.09
C VAL A 100 -8.07 -24.77 11.11
N ALA A 101 -8.79 -24.14 12.06
CA ALA A 101 -8.84 -22.69 12.17
C ALA A 101 -7.47 -22.04 12.44
N ALA A 102 -6.56 -22.74 13.13
CA ALA A 102 -5.18 -22.28 13.28
C ALA A 102 -4.36 -22.46 12.00
N SER A 103 -4.60 -23.53 11.23
CA SER A 103 -3.99 -23.74 9.92
C SER A 103 -4.37 -22.63 8.94
N ASP A 104 -5.66 -22.32 8.83
CA ASP A 104 -6.16 -21.25 7.95
C ASP A 104 -5.55 -19.89 8.33
N LYS A 105 -5.40 -19.63 9.63
CA LYS A 105 -4.71 -18.42 10.11
C LYS A 105 -3.23 -18.41 9.74
N ALA A 106 -2.55 -19.56 9.78
CA ALA A 106 -1.15 -19.64 9.38
C ALA A 106 -1.01 -19.29 7.89
N GLU A 107 -1.81 -19.92 7.05
CA GLU A 107 -1.86 -19.66 5.60
C GLU A 107 -2.18 -18.20 5.30
N TYR A 108 -3.18 -17.61 5.98
CA TYR A 108 -3.50 -16.18 5.85
C TYR A 108 -2.28 -15.27 6.10
N TYR A 109 -1.48 -15.56 7.13
CA TYR A 109 -0.30 -14.75 7.44
C TYR A 109 0.86 -15.00 6.48
N GLU A 110 0.96 -16.20 5.91
CA GLU A 110 1.94 -16.54 4.87
C GLU A 110 1.62 -15.79 3.57
N GLN A 111 0.37 -15.90 3.08
CA GLN A 111 -0.11 -15.11 1.95
C GLN A 111 0.04 -13.60 2.20
N LYS A 112 -0.15 -13.14 3.44
CA LYS A 112 0.08 -11.75 3.80
C LYS A 112 1.54 -11.34 3.72
N ALA A 113 2.48 -12.22 4.07
CA ALA A 113 3.91 -11.96 3.93
C ALA A 113 4.28 -11.87 2.45
N GLU A 114 3.86 -12.84 1.64
CA GLU A 114 4.05 -12.85 0.18
C GLU A 114 3.47 -11.59 -0.48
N ALA A 115 2.28 -11.16 -0.04
CA ALA A 115 1.64 -9.94 -0.53
C ALA A 115 2.39 -8.66 -0.12
N ILE A 116 3.13 -8.65 1.00
CA ILE A 116 3.99 -7.53 1.39
C ILE A 116 5.26 -7.51 0.53
N GLU A 117 5.82 -8.67 0.24
CA GLU A 117 7.05 -8.80 -0.56
C GLU A 117 6.84 -8.46 -2.03
N SER A 118 5.77 -9.00 -2.62
CA SER A 118 5.44 -8.83 -4.05
C SER A 118 4.80 -7.48 -4.38
N ASN A 119 4.51 -6.63 -3.38
CA ASN A 119 3.80 -5.38 -3.62
C ASN A 119 4.64 -4.37 -4.41
N GLN A 120 4.30 -4.17 -5.68
CA GLN A 120 4.92 -3.18 -6.57
C GLN A 120 4.18 -1.82 -6.58
N SER A 121 3.28 -1.59 -5.61
CA SER A 121 2.55 -0.33 -5.51
C SER A 121 3.48 0.80 -5.08
N ILE A 122 3.56 1.85 -5.87
CA ILE A 122 4.32 3.06 -5.52
C ILE A 122 3.52 3.85 -4.49
N PHE A 123 3.98 3.90 -3.24
CA PHE A 123 3.38 4.68 -2.16
C PHE A 123 3.92 6.12 -2.13
N SER A 124 3.19 7.06 -1.54
CA SER A 124 3.70 8.43 -1.38
C SER A 124 4.75 8.58 -0.27
N ASP A 125 4.91 7.55 0.57
CA ASP A 125 5.93 7.48 1.62
C ASP A 125 7.16 6.68 1.20
N ASP A 126 7.16 6.15 -0.03
CA ASP A 126 8.31 5.45 -0.61
C ASP A 126 9.35 6.51 -1.02
N PRO A 127 10.60 6.45 -0.54
CA PRO A 127 11.65 7.42 -0.90
C PRO A 127 11.88 7.47 -2.41
N ASP A 128 11.79 6.32 -3.09
CA ASP A 128 12.08 6.19 -4.52
C ASP A 128 10.82 6.40 -5.37
N ALA A 129 9.74 6.91 -4.77
CA ALA A 129 8.47 7.08 -5.46
C ALA A 129 8.57 7.98 -6.70
N ILE A 130 9.44 8.99 -6.64
CA ILE A 130 9.70 9.94 -7.74
C ILE A 130 10.34 9.20 -8.91
N GLU A 131 11.42 8.44 -8.66
CA GLU A 131 12.14 7.68 -9.68
C GLU A 131 11.26 6.60 -10.30
N LYS A 132 10.61 5.76 -9.48
CA LYS A 132 9.69 4.72 -9.94
C LYS A 132 8.52 5.28 -10.76
N LEU A 133 8.04 6.49 -10.44
CA LEU A 133 7.01 7.17 -11.24
C LEU A 133 7.57 7.70 -12.57
N LYS A 134 8.79 8.25 -12.59
CA LYS A 134 9.45 8.70 -13.83
C LYS A 134 9.62 7.54 -14.81
N GLU A 135 10.14 6.41 -14.33
CA GLU A 135 10.28 5.19 -15.14
C GLU A 135 8.94 4.69 -15.67
N LYS A 136 7.92 4.63 -14.81
CA LYS A 136 6.57 4.19 -15.21
C LYS A 136 5.91 5.13 -16.21
N ILE A 137 6.17 6.44 -16.10
CA ILE A 137 5.71 7.44 -17.09
C ILE A 137 6.43 7.24 -18.42
N ALA A 138 7.76 7.03 -18.41
CA ALA A 138 8.53 6.77 -19.62
C ALA A 138 8.02 5.52 -20.35
N ALA A 139 7.90 4.40 -19.64
CA ALA A 139 7.35 3.16 -20.20
C ALA A 139 5.91 3.32 -20.75
N ALA A 140 5.08 4.13 -20.09
CA ALA A 140 3.73 4.42 -20.57
C ALA A 140 3.73 5.30 -21.84
N ILE A 141 4.67 6.23 -21.97
CA ILE A 141 4.88 7.04 -23.18
C ILE A 141 5.37 6.15 -24.32
N ASP A 142 6.37 5.30 -24.08
CA ASP A 142 6.88 4.36 -25.09
C ASP A 142 5.77 3.42 -25.57
N ARG A 143 4.96 2.90 -24.65
CA ARG A 143 3.78 2.09 -24.97
C ARG A 143 2.76 2.87 -25.81
N GLN A 144 2.57 4.16 -25.53
CA GLN A 144 1.68 5.03 -26.29
C GLN A 144 2.15 5.20 -27.73
N ASP A 145 3.43 5.49 -27.91
CA ASP A 145 4.01 5.74 -29.23
C ASP A 145 4.13 4.45 -30.03
N PHE A 146 4.42 3.32 -29.37
CA PHE A 146 4.27 1.98 -29.94
C PHE A 146 2.84 1.76 -30.48
N MET A 147 1.79 2.01 -29.70
CA MET A 147 0.40 1.86 -30.21
C MET A 147 0.09 2.75 -31.41
N LYS A 148 0.53 4.02 -31.36
CA LYS A 148 0.32 4.96 -32.46
C LYS A 148 1.05 4.53 -33.74
N ALA A 149 2.28 4.02 -33.63
CA ALA A 149 3.05 3.52 -34.76
C ALA A 149 2.32 2.34 -35.44
N GLY A 150 1.83 1.39 -34.65
CA GLY A 150 1.04 0.27 -35.15
C GLY A 150 -0.24 0.74 -35.85
N ASN A 151 -0.98 1.65 -35.21
CA ASN A 151 -2.21 2.21 -35.80
C ASN A 151 -1.94 3.02 -37.08
N LYS A 152 -0.79 3.67 -37.19
CA LYS A 152 -0.38 4.38 -38.42
C LYS A 152 -0.20 3.40 -39.59
N ILE A 153 0.42 2.23 -39.35
CA ILE A 153 0.58 1.18 -40.37
C ILE A 153 -0.79 0.59 -40.74
N VAL A 154 -1.60 0.23 -39.75
CA VAL A 154 -2.94 -0.35 -39.95
C VAL A 154 -3.84 0.58 -40.77
N LYS A 155 -3.87 1.88 -40.45
CA LYS A 155 -4.72 2.89 -41.10
C LYS A 155 -4.21 3.34 -42.47
N SER A 156 -3.01 2.94 -42.89
CA SER A 156 -2.47 3.32 -44.21
C SER A 156 -3.30 2.71 -45.34
N LYS A 157 -3.77 3.55 -46.27
CA LYS A 157 -4.50 3.13 -47.48
C LYS A 157 -3.58 2.71 -48.63
N LYS A 158 -2.28 3.01 -48.54
CA LYS A 158 -1.30 2.79 -49.60
C LYS A 158 -0.67 1.38 -49.57
N LEU A 159 -0.83 0.67 -48.46
CA LEU A 159 -0.17 -0.60 -48.21
C LEU A 159 -1.14 -1.77 -48.41
N THR A 160 -0.68 -2.83 -49.06
CA THR A 160 -1.39 -4.11 -49.11
C THR A 160 -1.36 -4.79 -47.73
N ILE A 161 -2.21 -5.80 -47.53
CA ILE A 161 -2.26 -6.54 -46.25
C ILE A 161 -0.92 -7.22 -45.95
N GLU A 162 -0.26 -7.75 -46.98
CA GLU A 162 1.07 -8.36 -46.89
C GLU A 162 2.13 -7.34 -46.47
N GLN A 163 2.16 -6.16 -47.10
CA GLN A 163 3.08 -5.08 -46.75
C GLN A 163 2.83 -4.55 -45.33
N LYS A 164 1.56 -4.46 -44.89
CA LYS A 164 1.22 -4.10 -43.50
C LYS A 164 1.75 -5.14 -42.53
N THR A 165 1.60 -6.42 -42.86
CA THR A 165 2.06 -7.53 -42.01
C THR A 165 3.56 -7.50 -41.83
N GLU A 166 4.32 -7.26 -42.91
CA GLU A 166 5.78 -7.14 -42.86
C GLU A 166 6.23 -5.92 -42.04
N GLN A 167 5.63 -4.75 -42.28
CA GLN A 167 5.96 -3.53 -41.53
C GLN A 167 5.59 -3.63 -40.05
N LEU A 168 4.47 -4.28 -39.70
CA LEU A 168 4.08 -4.52 -38.32
C LEU A 168 5.08 -5.42 -37.61
N LYS A 169 5.50 -6.53 -38.24
CA LYS A 169 6.51 -7.42 -37.69
C LYS A 169 7.85 -6.71 -37.49
N ALA A 170 8.30 -5.93 -38.48
CA ALA A 170 9.53 -5.14 -38.39
C ALA A 170 9.48 -4.10 -37.26
N ALA A 171 8.30 -3.51 -37.00
CA ALA A 171 8.07 -2.57 -35.90
C ALA A 171 7.78 -3.26 -34.54
N GLY A 172 7.85 -4.59 -34.46
CA GLY A 172 7.61 -5.36 -33.23
C GLY A 172 6.13 -5.51 -32.84
N HIS A 173 5.20 -5.17 -33.73
CA HIS A 173 3.77 -5.39 -33.52
C HIS A 173 3.34 -6.79 -33.92
N SER A 174 2.37 -7.35 -33.20
CA SER A 174 1.69 -8.57 -33.63
C SER A 174 0.84 -8.28 -34.87
N PRO A 175 0.92 -9.11 -35.93
CA PRO A 175 0.06 -8.95 -37.10
C PRO A 175 -1.42 -9.23 -36.79
N MET A 176 -1.73 -9.82 -35.63
CA MET A 176 -3.11 -10.05 -35.18
C MET A 176 -3.92 -8.76 -35.05
N ILE A 177 -3.28 -7.61 -34.86
CA ILE A 177 -3.99 -6.31 -34.79
C ILE A 177 -4.65 -5.93 -36.12
N LEU A 178 -4.35 -6.61 -37.23
CA LEU A 178 -5.05 -6.43 -38.51
C LEU A 178 -6.41 -7.13 -38.54
N GLN A 179 -6.64 -8.08 -37.64
CA GLN A 179 -7.92 -8.75 -37.51
C GLN A 179 -8.86 -7.85 -36.68
N PRO A 180 -10.14 -7.73 -37.07
CA PRO A 180 -11.10 -6.99 -36.28
C PRO A 180 -11.32 -7.65 -34.91
N ASP A 181 -11.47 -6.84 -33.88
CA ASP A 181 -11.94 -7.29 -32.57
C ASP A 181 -13.42 -7.75 -32.61
N PHE A 182 -13.96 -8.18 -31.47
CA PHE A 182 -15.37 -8.57 -31.33
C PHE A 182 -16.36 -7.46 -31.75
N CYS A 183 -15.91 -6.19 -31.78
CA CYS A 183 -16.68 -5.02 -32.18
C CYS A 183 -16.29 -4.46 -33.56
N GLY A 184 -15.52 -5.20 -34.37
CA GLY A 184 -15.13 -4.79 -35.72
C GLY A 184 -13.98 -3.79 -35.80
N ARG A 185 -13.28 -3.49 -34.69
CA ARG A 185 -12.19 -2.50 -34.64
C ARG A 185 -10.88 -3.15 -35.05
N VAL A 186 -10.10 -2.46 -35.88
CA VAL A 186 -8.80 -2.93 -36.36
C VAL A 186 -7.69 -2.02 -35.83
N GLY A 187 -6.58 -2.61 -35.40
CA GLY A 187 -5.48 -1.95 -34.71
C GLY A 187 -5.67 -1.95 -33.19
N TYR A 188 -4.85 -1.17 -32.49
CA TYR A 188 -5.07 -0.86 -31.09
C TYR A 188 -6.31 0.00 -30.93
N ALA A 189 -7.19 -0.38 -30.02
CA ALA A 189 -8.47 0.29 -29.83
C ALA A 189 -8.30 1.71 -29.25
N ASP A 190 -9.19 2.63 -29.66
CA ASP A 190 -9.10 4.04 -29.27
C ASP A 190 -9.20 4.25 -27.74
N TYR A 191 -9.94 3.39 -27.04
CA TYR A 191 -10.05 3.44 -25.57
C TYR A 191 -8.72 3.09 -24.89
N GLU A 192 -7.88 2.22 -25.47
CA GLU A 192 -6.57 1.86 -24.89
C GLU A 192 -5.64 3.06 -24.91
N LEU A 193 -5.57 3.75 -26.05
CA LEU A 193 -4.81 4.99 -26.23
C LEU A 193 -5.30 6.11 -25.30
N THR A 194 -6.62 6.24 -25.16
CA THR A 194 -7.26 7.27 -24.33
C THR A 194 -7.00 7.01 -22.84
N ASN A 195 -7.18 5.77 -22.41
CA ASN A 195 -6.92 5.36 -21.03
C ASN A 195 -5.45 5.51 -20.66
N ASN A 196 -4.53 5.13 -21.57
CA ASN A 196 -3.10 5.28 -21.35
C ASN A 196 -2.69 6.76 -21.24
N ASN A 197 -3.15 7.63 -22.14
CA ASN A 197 -2.94 9.09 -22.03
C ASN A 197 -3.48 9.65 -20.70
N ALA A 198 -4.67 9.23 -20.28
CA ALA A 198 -5.25 9.65 -19.01
C ALA A 198 -4.44 9.16 -17.80
N ASN A 199 -3.87 7.95 -17.87
CA ASN A 199 -2.93 7.43 -16.87
C ASN A 199 -1.64 8.26 -16.84
N ILE A 200 -1.02 8.54 -17.99
CA ILE A 200 0.20 9.36 -18.09
C ILE A 200 -0.03 10.72 -17.45
N ARG A 201 -1.14 11.41 -17.78
CA ARG A 201 -1.48 12.71 -17.17
C ARG A 201 -1.60 12.62 -15.65
N ARG A 202 -2.31 11.60 -15.13
CA ARG A 202 -2.47 11.39 -13.68
C ARG A 202 -1.13 11.12 -12.99
N MET A 203 -0.27 10.30 -13.59
CA MET A 203 1.06 10.01 -13.05
C MET A 203 1.95 11.25 -13.05
N LYS A 204 1.94 12.07 -14.12
CA LYS A 204 2.66 13.36 -14.16
C LYS A 204 2.17 14.34 -13.09
N GLN A 205 0.86 14.45 -12.90
CA GLN A 205 0.29 15.28 -11.83
C GLN A 205 0.74 14.80 -10.44
N ARG A 206 0.76 13.47 -10.24
CA ARG A 206 1.26 12.87 -8.99
C ARG A 206 2.75 13.12 -8.78
N LEU A 207 3.57 12.99 -9.82
CA LEU A 207 5.01 13.27 -9.78
C LEU A 207 5.26 14.71 -9.32
N ALA A 208 4.61 15.69 -9.95
CA ALA A 208 4.73 17.10 -9.60
C ALA A 208 4.29 17.38 -8.14
N GLN A 209 3.28 16.67 -7.63
CA GLN A 209 2.88 16.78 -6.22
C GLN A 209 3.95 16.28 -5.26
N LEU A 210 4.61 15.14 -5.56
CA LEU A 210 5.67 14.59 -4.73
C LEU A 210 6.93 15.45 -4.76
N GLU A 211 7.33 15.93 -5.95
CA GLU A 211 8.45 16.85 -6.11
C GLU A 211 8.20 18.15 -5.33
N LYS A 212 7.00 18.74 -5.46
CA LYS A 212 6.64 19.93 -4.66
C LYS A 212 6.67 19.65 -3.16
N ALA A 213 6.21 18.47 -2.72
CA ALA A 213 6.26 18.10 -1.31
C ALA A 213 7.69 17.92 -0.80
N LEU A 214 8.60 17.42 -1.63
CA LEU A 214 10.03 17.30 -1.31
C LEU A 214 10.68 18.70 -1.22
N VAL A 215 10.47 19.55 -2.22
CA VAL A 215 10.97 20.95 -2.22
C VAL A 215 10.49 21.68 -0.97
N ASN A 216 9.19 21.61 -0.65
CA ASN A 216 8.65 22.22 0.55
C ASN A 216 9.29 21.67 1.85
N ALA A 217 9.66 20.38 1.87
CA ALA A 217 10.34 19.81 3.04
C ALA A 217 11.77 20.32 3.19
N VAL A 218 12.47 20.55 2.08
CA VAL A 218 13.83 21.07 2.06
C VAL A 218 13.87 22.57 2.42
N GLU A 219 13.00 23.37 1.81
CA GLU A 219 13.02 24.83 1.96
C GLU A 219 12.42 25.30 3.29
N VAL A 220 11.28 24.73 3.69
CA VAL A 220 10.54 25.18 4.88
C VAL A 220 10.89 24.37 6.11
N GLY A 221 11.28 23.11 5.94
CA GLY A 221 11.49 22.19 7.05
C GLY A 221 10.21 21.86 7.82
N ASP A 222 10.38 21.34 9.03
CA ASP A 222 9.27 21.03 9.93
C ASP A 222 8.85 22.27 10.70
N THR A 223 7.54 22.48 10.83
CA THR A 223 6.99 23.63 11.57
C THR A 223 6.04 23.16 12.66
N GLU A 224 6.03 23.88 13.78
CA GLU A 224 5.21 23.57 14.96
C GLU A 224 4.31 24.75 15.29
N GLU A 225 3.06 24.46 15.65
CA GLU A 225 2.06 25.42 16.12
C GLU A 225 1.53 24.94 17.46
N GLU A 226 1.62 25.79 18.48
CA GLU A 226 1.16 25.49 19.83
C GLU A 226 -0.29 25.94 20.04
N TYR A 227 -1.07 25.09 20.71
CA TYR A 227 -2.42 25.37 21.17
C TYR A 227 -2.46 25.21 22.69
N PRO A 228 -2.07 26.24 23.47
CA PRO A 228 -1.96 26.16 24.93
C PRO A 228 -3.27 25.74 25.60
N ASP A 229 -4.42 26.23 25.11
CA ASP A 229 -5.75 25.91 25.63
C ASP A 229 -6.09 24.41 25.57
N LEU A 230 -5.44 23.67 24.66
CA LEU A 230 -5.68 22.24 24.42
C LEU A 230 -4.50 21.35 24.85
N ASP A 231 -3.44 21.94 25.38
CA ASP A 231 -2.18 21.25 25.67
C ASP A 231 -1.70 20.38 24.48
N LEU A 232 -1.75 20.99 23.29
CA LEU A 232 -1.58 20.37 21.99
C LEU A 232 -0.54 21.12 21.15
N ILE A 233 0.40 20.37 20.58
CA ILE A 233 1.33 20.85 19.56
C ILE A 233 0.97 20.20 18.22
N VAL A 234 0.79 21.03 17.19
CA VAL A 234 0.56 20.60 15.82
C VAL A 234 1.84 20.74 15.03
N ARG A 235 2.50 19.60 14.76
CA ARG A 235 3.72 19.55 13.94
C ARG A 235 3.37 19.19 12.50
N HIS A 236 3.69 20.08 11.58
CA HIS A 236 3.73 19.82 10.15
C HIS A 236 5.10 19.23 9.80
N ALA A 237 5.24 17.92 10.01
CA ALA A 237 6.48 17.17 9.77
C ALA A 237 6.64 16.87 8.26
N ARG A 238 7.09 17.86 7.50
CA ARG A 238 7.32 17.77 6.05
C ARG A 238 8.45 16.79 5.74
N THR A 239 9.46 16.68 6.59
CA THR A 239 10.56 15.71 6.46
C THR A 239 10.05 14.27 6.35
N ILE A 240 9.00 13.90 7.08
CA ILE A 240 8.39 12.56 7.03
C ILE A 240 7.02 12.53 6.34
N ASN A 241 6.60 13.63 5.72
CA ASN A 241 5.30 13.78 5.05
C ASN A 241 4.10 13.47 5.97
N ARG A 242 4.11 14.01 7.19
CA ARG A 242 3.06 13.82 8.22
C ARG A 242 2.59 15.12 8.84
N VAL A 243 1.32 15.14 9.25
CA VAL A 243 0.84 16.06 10.29
C VAL A 243 0.75 15.25 11.57
N GLN A 244 1.38 15.74 12.64
CA GLN A 244 1.42 15.13 13.95
C GLN A 244 0.73 16.04 14.96
N LEU A 245 -0.14 15.45 15.78
CA LEU A 245 -0.78 16.07 16.93
C LEU A 245 -0.18 15.44 18.18
N ILE A 246 0.55 16.25 18.94
CA ILE A 246 1.30 15.84 20.12
C ILE A 246 0.59 16.47 21.33
N PHE A 247 0.03 15.61 22.18
CA PHE A 247 -0.57 16.01 23.45
C PHE A 247 0.44 15.76 24.56
N SER A 248 0.49 16.60 25.60
CA SER A 248 1.35 16.38 26.77
C SER A 248 1.05 15.06 27.50
N GLY A 249 -0.22 14.66 27.50
CA GLY A 249 -0.75 13.50 28.18
C GLY A 249 -1.67 12.67 27.29
N LYS A 250 -2.26 11.63 27.88
CA LYS A 250 -3.19 10.77 27.16
C LYS A 250 -4.53 11.50 26.98
N PRO A 251 -4.94 11.87 25.76
CA PRO A 251 -6.20 12.57 25.56
C PRO A 251 -7.40 11.69 25.92
N SER A 252 -8.52 12.36 26.24
CA SER A 252 -9.77 11.72 26.63
C SER A 252 -10.25 10.69 25.59
N VAL A 253 -11.10 9.74 26.01
CA VAL A 253 -11.66 8.74 25.07
C VAL A 253 -12.42 9.41 23.92
N GLN A 254 -13.13 10.50 24.20
CA GLN A 254 -13.89 11.28 23.22
C GLN A 254 -12.96 11.88 22.15
N ILE A 255 -11.90 12.59 22.58
CA ILE A 255 -10.90 13.16 21.66
C ILE A 255 -10.25 12.06 20.84
N ARG A 256 -9.87 10.93 21.44
CA ARG A 256 -9.27 9.80 20.70
C ARG A 256 -10.20 9.22 19.65
N ASN A 257 -11.51 9.20 19.90
CA ASN A 257 -12.49 8.72 18.91
C ASN A 257 -12.71 9.74 17.80
N LEU A 258 -12.73 11.04 18.13
CA LEU A 258 -12.77 12.14 17.17
C LEU A 258 -11.55 12.11 16.24
N LEU A 259 -10.34 11.97 16.79
CA LEU A 259 -9.12 11.87 15.99
C LEU A 259 -9.17 10.67 15.03
N LYS A 260 -9.69 9.52 15.49
CA LYS A 260 -9.87 8.35 14.63
C LYS A 260 -10.90 8.58 13.51
N SER A 261 -11.98 9.32 13.77
CA SER A 261 -12.98 9.64 12.74
C SER A 261 -12.41 10.60 11.68
N HIS A 262 -11.49 11.47 12.07
CA HIS A 262 -10.73 12.36 11.17
C HIS A 262 -9.53 11.67 10.50
N GLY A 263 -9.38 10.35 10.69
CA GLY A 263 -8.37 9.54 10.02
C GLY A 263 -6.98 9.55 10.68
N PHE A 264 -6.82 10.14 11.86
CA PHE A 264 -5.57 10.07 12.60
C PHE A 264 -5.35 8.66 13.19
N ARG A 265 -4.07 8.28 13.27
CA ARG A 265 -3.62 7.03 13.88
C ARG A 265 -2.53 7.34 14.91
N TRP A 266 -2.63 6.71 16.08
CA TRP A 266 -1.58 6.80 17.09
C TRP A 266 -0.30 6.13 16.61
N ALA A 267 0.82 6.83 16.71
CA ALA A 267 2.14 6.34 16.38
C ALA A 267 3.02 6.31 17.63
N PRO A 268 3.20 5.13 18.25
CA PRO A 268 3.99 5.00 19.46
C PRO A 268 5.45 5.48 19.33
N SER A 269 6.06 5.34 18.15
CA SER A 269 7.44 5.78 17.91
C SER A 269 7.63 7.29 17.95
N GLU A 270 6.56 8.04 17.71
CA GLU A 270 6.56 9.50 17.67
C GLU A 270 5.82 10.12 18.87
N SER A 271 5.21 9.28 19.70
CA SER A 271 4.26 9.69 20.76
C SER A 271 3.21 10.69 20.25
N ALA A 272 2.75 10.52 19.01
CA ALA A 272 1.88 11.46 18.32
C ALA A 272 0.70 10.79 17.62
N TRP A 273 -0.41 11.50 17.51
CA TRP A 273 -1.49 11.16 16.57
C TRP A 273 -1.13 11.72 15.20
N GLN A 274 -0.98 10.87 14.19
CA GLN A 274 -0.48 11.31 12.90
C GLN A 274 -1.36 10.89 11.72
N ARG A 275 -1.23 11.65 10.64
CA ARG A 275 -1.79 11.36 9.31
C ARG A 275 -0.89 11.90 8.20
N HIS A 276 -1.12 11.49 6.96
CA HIS A 276 -0.39 12.03 5.80
C HIS A 276 -0.57 13.54 5.66
N LEU A 277 0.52 14.23 5.35
CA LEU A 277 0.50 15.65 5.00
C LEU A 277 0.02 15.78 3.54
N ASN A 278 -1.25 16.10 3.38
CA ASN A 278 -1.85 16.47 2.09
C ASN A 278 -2.93 17.53 2.31
N GLY A 279 -3.56 18.05 1.25
CA GLY A 279 -4.55 19.12 1.38
C GLY A 279 -5.73 18.75 2.29
N PHE A 280 -6.24 17.52 2.19
CA PHE A 280 -7.26 17.01 3.12
C PHE A 280 -6.69 16.79 4.52
N GLY A 281 -5.42 16.42 4.60
CA GLY A 281 -4.50 16.39 5.76
C GLY A 281 -4.70 17.58 6.66
N CYS A 282 -4.26 18.73 6.15
CA CYS A 282 -4.33 20.00 6.87
C CYS A 282 -5.79 20.36 7.21
N ARG A 283 -6.73 20.16 6.28
CA ARG A 283 -8.15 20.50 6.52
C ARG A 283 -8.76 19.76 7.70
N TYR A 284 -8.66 18.43 7.77
CA TYR A 284 -9.25 17.70 8.90
C TYR A 284 -8.45 17.86 10.20
N THR A 285 -7.17 18.28 10.13
CA THR A 285 -6.45 18.71 11.34
C THR A 285 -7.13 19.92 11.95
N LEU A 286 -7.38 20.95 11.14
CA LEU A 286 -8.07 22.17 11.59
C LEU A 286 -9.48 21.85 12.11
N ASP A 287 -10.26 21.05 11.37
CA ASP A 287 -11.62 20.64 11.78
C ASP A 287 -11.63 19.87 13.12
N ALA A 288 -10.64 18.98 13.31
CA ALA A 288 -10.48 18.28 14.57
C ALA A 288 -10.14 19.24 15.72
N ILE A 289 -9.22 20.19 15.51
CA ILE A 289 -8.85 21.19 16.52
C ILE A 289 -10.05 22.08 16.86
N GLU A 290 -10.75 22.60 15.86
CA GLU A 290 -11.96 23.42 16.06
C GLU A 290 -13.04 22.66 16.83
N THR A 291 -13.22 21.37 16.54
CA THR A 291 -14.20 20.55 17.23
C THR A 291 -13.81 20.30 18.70
N ILE A 292 -12.52 20.12 18.98
CA ILE A 292 -12.04 19.99 20.36
C ILE A 292 -12.23 21.31 21.12
N LEU A 293 -11.85 22.45 20.53
CA LEU A 293 -12.05 23.78 21.12
C LEU A 293 -13.53 24.08 21.43
N LYS A 294 -14.46 23.62 20.60
CA LYS A 294 -15.91 23.76 20.84
C LYS A 294 -16.43 22.84 21.94
N ALA A 295 -15.76 21.72 22.20
CA ALA A 295 -16.18 20.76 23.21
C ALA A 295 -15.70 21.13 24.62
N ASP A 296 -14.62 21.90 24.73
CA ASP A 296 -14.08 22.43 26.00
C ASP A 296 -14.68 23.79 26.41
N ARG A 297 -15.55 24.39 25.59
CA ARG A 297 -16.36 25.58 25.93
C ARG A 297 -17.73 25.19 26.46
#